data_AF-A0A3D1Q8Q0-F1
#
_entry.id   AF-A0A3D1Q8Q0-F1
#
_cell.length_a   1.000
_cell.length_b   1.000
_cell.length_c   1.000
_cell.angle_alpha   90.00
_cell.angle_beta   90.00
_cell.angle_gamma   90.00
#
_symmetry.space_group_name_H-M   'P 1'
#
loop_
_entity.id
_entity.type
_entity.pdbx_description
1 polymer ?
#
loop_
_entity_poly.entity_id
_entity_poly.type
_entity_poly.pdbx_seq_one_letter_code
_entity_poly.pdbx_strand_id
1 'polypeptide(L)' 'IVIGKHSGSAAVASKFTKEYGIELSKKEAEELLGKVRQMAIDLKRSLFDKELMYIYEDYIKGRGDRFGQDNS' A
#
# COMPACT_ATOMS: atom_id res chain seq x y z
N ILE A 1 -7.35 12.92 -0.12
CA ILE A 1 -7.33 12.25 1.22
C ILE A 1 -5.88 12.12 1.68
N VAL A 2 -5.58 12.30 2.97
CA VAL A 2 -4.23 12.06 3.52
C VAL A 2 -4.19 10.68 4.17
N ILE A 3 -3.16 9.89 3.87
CA ILE A 3 -3.01 8.54 4.43
C ILE A 3 -1.90 8.52 5.49
N GLY A 4 -2.24 8.03 6.68
CA GLY A 4 -1.32 7.93 7.82
C GLY A 4 -1.82 6.95 8.88
N LYS A 5 -1.28 7.06 10.11
CA LYS A 5 -1.53 6.08 11.20
C LYS A 5 -3.00 5.89 11.60
N HIS A 6 -3.87 6.85 11.29
CA HIS A 6 -5.30 6.81 11.60
C HIS A 6 -6.19 6.40 10.41
N SER A 7 -5.61 6.17 9.23
CA SER A 7 -6.38 5.77 8.06
C SER A 7 -6.91 4.34 8.21
N GLY A 8 -8.09 4.08 7.66
CA GLY A 8 -8.65 2.74 7.45
C GLY A 8 -8.37 2.22 6.04
N SER A 9 -8.59 0.92 5.81
CA SER A 9 -8.33 0.28 4.51
C SER A 9 -9.19 0.86 3.39
N ALA A 10 -10.44 1.24 3.68
CA ALA A 10 -11.31 1.93 2.73
C ALA A 10 -10.76 3.30 2.28
N ALA A 11 -10.05 4.02 3.16
CA ALA A 11 -9.40 5.28 2.80
C ALA A 11 -8.18 5.04 1.90
N VAL A 12 -7.43 3.96 2.14
CA VAL A 12 -6.33 3.54 1.27
C VAL A 12 -6.87 3.18 -0.13
N ALA A 13 -7.85 2.28 -0.23
CA ALA A 13 -8.47 1.94 -1.50
C ALA A 13 -8.99 3.17 -2.25
N SER A 14 -9.72 4.06 -1.56
CA SER A 14 -10.25 5.30 -2.17
C SER A 14 -9.16 6.24 -2.68
N LYS A 15 -8.05 6.37 -1.95
CA LYS A 15 -6.90 7.18 -2.37
C LYS A 15 -6.29 6.60 -3.65
N PHE A 16 -6.04 5.30 -3.68
CA PHE A 16 -5.42 4.63 -4.83
C PHE A 16 -6.29 4.71 -6.09
N THR A 17 -7.59 4.49 -5.96
CA THR A 17 -8.50 4.56 -7.11
C THR A 17 -8.68 5.99 -7.62
N LYS A 18 -8.84 6.98 -6.71
CA LYS A 18 -9.13 8.36 -7.11
C LYS A 18 -7.90 9.14 -7.59
N GLU A 19 -6.73 8.89 -7.02
CA GLU A 19 -5.52 9.68 -7.31
C GLU A 19 -4.60 8.98 -8.33
N TYR A 20 -4.61 7.64 -8.37
CA TYR A 20 -3.68 6.86 -9.20
C TYR A 20 -4.38 5.98 -10.25
N GLY A 21 -5.70 5.89 -10.23
CA GLY A 21 -6.46 4.99 -11.11
C GLY A 21 -6.22 3.51 -10.82
N ILE A 22 -5.74 3.17 -9.62
CA ILE A 22 -5.44 1.79 -9.21
C ILE A 22 -6.58 1.26 -8.34
N GLU A 23 -7.22 0.19 -8.80
CA GLU A 23 -8.21 -0.52 -8.00
C GLU A 23 -7.54 -1.53 -7.07
N LEU A 24 -7.81 -1.42 -5.77
CA LEU A 24 -7.33 -2.36 -4.77
C LEU A 24 -8.49 -3.21 -4.27
N SER A 25 -8.30 -4.53 -4.21
CA SER A 25 -9.19 -5.39 -3.45
C SER A 25 -9.13 -5.04 -1.96
N LYS A 26 -10.17 -5.45 -1.21
CA LYS A 26 -10.20 -5.27 0.24
C LYS A 26 -8.95 -5.83 0.92
N LYS A 27 -8.49 -7.01 0.49
CA LYS A 27 -7.31 -7.68 1.02
C LYS A 27 -6.03 -6.89 0.72
N GLU A 28 -5.84 -6.43 -0.51
CA GLU A 28 -4.67 -5.61 -0.89
C GLU A 28 -4.65 -4.31 -0.10
N ALA A 29 -5.81 -3.65 0.07
CA ALA A 29 -5.92 -2.43 0.85
C ALA A 29 -5.58 -2.66 2.34
N GLU A 30 -5.94 -3.81 2.92
CA GLU A 30 -5.58 -4.19 4.29
C GLU A 30 -4.07 -4.48 4.43
N GLU A 31 -3.49 -5.22 3.48
CA GLU A 31 -2.05 -5.54 3.48
C GLU A 31 -1.20 -4.29 3.30
N LEU A 32 -1.58 -3.40 2.39
CA LEU A 32 -0.92 -2.09 2.19
C LEU A 32 -1.10 -1.19 3.41
N LEU A 33 -2.28 -1.17 4.03
CA LEU A 33 -2.53 -0.36 5.23
C LEU A 33 -1.56 -0.71 6.37
N GLY A 34 -1.24 -2.00 6.55
CA GLY A 34 -0.25 -2.44 7.54
C GLY A 34 1.12 -1.78 7.31
N LYS A 35 1.64 -1.86 6.09
CA LYS A 35 2.91 -1.24 5.69
C LYS A 35 2.89 0.28 5.86
N VAL A 36 1.81 0.93 5.42
CA VAL A 36 1.64 2.39 5.49
C VAL A 36 1.57 2.89 6.93
N ARG A 37 0.85 2.19 7.83
CA ARG A 37 0.77 2.56 9.24
C ARG A 37 2.13 2.48 9.92
N GLN A 38 2.88 1.41 9.67
CA GLN A 38 4.22 1.24 10.23
C GLN A 38 5.12 2.41 9.83
N MET A 39 5.21 2.70 8.53
CA MET A 39 6.02 3.80 8.03
C MET A 39 5.57 5.17 8.58
N ALA A 40 4.26 5.40 8.72
CA ALA A 40 3.74 6.65 9.30
C ALA A 40 4.12 6.83 10.77
N ILE A 41 4.17 5.73 11.54
CA ILE A 41 4.62 5.72 12.93
C ILE A 41 6.11 6.05 12.99
N ASP A 42 6.92 5.38 12.18
CA ASP A 42 8.38 5.52 12.15
C ASP A 42 8.80 6.95 11.76
N LEU A 43 8.14 7.52 10.75
CA LEU A 43 8.38 8.88 10.28
C LEU A 43 7.74 9.97 11.16
N LYS A 44 6.83 9.59 12.07
CA LYS A 44 5.99 10.49 12.87
C LYS A 44 5.17 11.49 12.04
N ARG A 45 4.80 11.11 10.80
CA ARG A 45 3.98 11.90 9.88
C ARG A 45 3.20 11.01 8.92
N SER A 46 2.23 11.59 8.21
CA SER A 46 1.57 10.92 7.08
C SER A 46 2.53 10.73 5.90
N LEU A 47 2.20 9.79 5.02
CA LEU A 47 2.99 9.49 3.83
C LEU A 47 2.64 10.44 2.68
N PHE A 48 3.65 10.77 1.89
CA PHE A 48 3.49 11.43 0.59
C PHE A 48 3.09 10.42 -0.49
N ASP A 49 2.53 10.92 -1.60
CA ASP A 49 2.06 10.06 -2.70
C ASP A 49 3.15 9.14 -3.26
N LYS A 50 4.39 9.65 -3.42
CA LYS A 50 5.52 8.84 -3.87
C LYS A 50 5.88 7.70 -2.92
N GLU A 51 5.67 7.88 -1.62
CA GLU A 51 5.96 6.86 -0.60
C GLU A 51 4.86 5.78 -0.61
N LEU A 52 3.60 6.17 -0.84
CA LEU A 52 2.50 5.23 -1.04
C LEU A 52 2.72 4.37 -2.30
N MET A 53 3.16 4.98 -3.40
CA MET A 53 3.47 4.26 -4.63
C MET A 53 4.67 3.31 -4.46
N TYR A 54 5.72 3.74 -3.76
CA TYR A 54 6.85 2.86 -3.45
C TYR A 54 6.42 1.61 -2.66
N ILE A 55 5.57 1.78 -1.64
CA ILE A 55 5.02 0.65 -0.86
C ILE A 55 4.20 -0.28 -1.75
N TYR A 56 3.42 0.27 -2.68
CA TYR A 56 2.62 -0.52 -3.61
C TYR A 56 3.49 -1.30 -4.61
N GLU A 57 4.51 -0.68 -5.19
CA GLU A 57 5.44 -1.36 -6.09
C GLU A 57 6.20 -2.50 -5.38
N ASP A 58 6.67 -2.26 -4.16
CA ASP A 58 7.29 -3.28 -3.31
C ASP A 58 6.31 -4.44 -3.04
N TYR A 59 5.06 -4.12 -2.72
CA TYR A 59 4.00 -5.09 -2.50
C TYR A 59 3.75 -5.97 -3.74
N ILE A 60 3.70 -5.38 -4.93
CA ILE A 60 3.50 -6.12 -6.19
C ILE A 60 4.74 -6.96 -6.55
N LYS A 61 5.95 -6.42 -6.40
CA LYS A 61 7.20 -7.16 -6.65
C LYS A 61 7.34 -8.37 -5.74
N GLY A 62 7.13 -8.21 -4.43
CA GLY A 62 7.15 -9.31 -3.46
C GLY A 62 6.00 -10.32 -3.63
N ARG A 63 4.98 -9.99 -4.44
CA ARG A 63 3.97 -10.95 -4.89
C ARG A 63 4.44 -11.71 -6.14
N GLY A 64 5.09 -11.04 -7.09
CA GLY A 64 5.69 -11.66 -8.28
C GLY A 64 6.78 -12.68 -7.94
N ASP A 65 7.63 -12.39 -6.96
CA ASP A 65 8.71 -13.28 -6.53
C ASP A 65 8.21 -14.58 -5.87
N ARG A 66 6.98 -14.59 -5.35
CA ARG A 66 6.34 -15.79 -4.78
C ARG A 66 5.70 -16.72 -5.81
N PHE A 67 5.55 -16.27 -7.06
CA PHE A 67 5.06 -17.10 -8.17
C PHE A 67 6.17 -17.51 -9.15
N GLY A 68 7.42 -17.06 -8.93
CA GLY A 68 8.60 -17.38 -9.75
C GLY A 68 9.52 -18.47 -9.20
N GLN A 69 9.21 -19.09 -8.06
CA GLN A 69 9.94 -20.24 -7.50
C GLN A 69 9.03 -21.47 -7.43
N ASP A 70 8.58 -21.96 -8.59
CA ASP A 70 8.04 -23.32 -8.75
C ASP A 70 8.30 -23.82 -10.18
N ASN A 71 9.57 -23.75 -10.59
CA ASN A 71 10.10 -24.40 -11.78
C ASN A 71 11.62 -24.60 -11.61
N SER A 72 12.00 -25.48 -10.68
CA SER A 72 13.31 -26.17 -10.64
C SER A 72 13.18 -27.43 -9.81
#